data_AF-C7BUF5-F1
#
_entry.id   AF-C7BUF5-F1
#
_cell.length_a   1.000
_cell.length_b   1.000
_cell.length_c   1.000
_cell.angle_alpha   90.00
_cell.angle_beta   90.00
_cell.angle_gamma   90.00
#
_symmetry.space_group_name_H-M   'P 1'
#
loop_
_entity.id
_entity.type
_entity.pdbx_description
1 polymer ?
#
loop_
_entity_poly.entity_id
_entity_poly.type
_entity_poly.pdbx_seq_one_letter_code
_entity_poly.pdbx_strand_id
1 'polypeptide(L)'
;MFSIRSQLPISASVSIPAEQSQSISTIPRGRKIETVPEKEGLLVFLGTKSVGEYALNILGQNVSRVTTGKKPYDILFLHEATKQDFDKKKTEFTFPGANRSYLQSSNTDVAAAAAISIAATEMKTILPKDLTPEKYNKIYLPGDGSVI
;
A
#
# COMPACT_ATOMS: atom_id res chain seq x y z
N MET A 1 -1.48 -11.12 43.12
CA MET A 1 -0.97 -12.20 42.24
C MET A 1 -2.18 -12.99 41.77
N PHE A 2 -2.62 -12.82 40.52
CA PHE A 2 -3.72 -13.58 39.95
C PHE A 2 -3.17 -14.57 38.92
N SER A 3 -3.48 -15.84 39.14
CA SER A 3 -3.12 -16.99 38.31
C SER A 3 -4.24 -17.25 37.31
N ILE A 4 -3.93 -17.27 36.01
CA ILE A 4 -4.85 -17.71 34.97
C ILE A 4 -4.32 -19.05 34.44
N ARG A 5 -4.86 -20.15 34.97
CA ARG A 5 -4.81 -21.48 34.34
C ARG A 5 -6.22 -21.99 34.15
N SER A 6 -6.65 -22.02 32.89
CA SER A 6 -7.25 -23.16 32.18
C SER A 6 -8.10 -22.61 31.03
N GLN A 7 -7.62 -22.83 29.80
CA GLN A 7 -8.43 -22.65 28.60
C GLN A 7 -9.49 -23.74 28.59
N LEU A 8 -10.77 -23.34 28.60
CA LEU A 8 -11.87 -24.23 28.27
C LEU A 8 -11.84 -24.49 26.76
N PRO A 9 -11.72 -25.74 26.29
CA PRO A 9 -11.89 -26.03 24.87
C PRO A 9 -13.37 -25.93 24.51
N ILE A 10 -13.70 -25.01 23.62
CA ILE A 10 -15.02 -24.97 22.99
C ILE A 10 -15.04 -26.07 21.92
N SER A 11 -15.70 -27.19 22.23
CA SER A 11 -16.03 -28.23 21.24
C SER A 11 -17.20 -27.74 20.39
N ALA A 12 -16.93 -27.34 19.15
CA ALA A 12 -17.95 -27.22 18.12
C ALA A 12 -18.14 -28.59 17.46
N SER A 13 -19.19 -29.30 17.83
CA SER A 13 -19.60 -30.54 17.17
C SER A 13 -20.12 -30.21 15.76
N VAL A 14 -19.34 -30.53 14.72
CA VAL A 14 -19.83 -30.54 13.34
C VAL A 14 -19.94 -31.98 12.90
N SER A 15 -21.17 -32.43 12.65
CA SER A 15 -21.49 -33.75 12.11
C SER A 15 -20.89 -33.88 10.71
N ILE A 16 -20.03 -34.88 10.49
CA ILE A 16 -19.55 -35.23 9.14
C ILE A 16 -20.58 -36.18 8.53
N PRO A 17 -21.23 -35.86 7.39
CA PRO A 17 -22.06 -36.83 6.68
C PRO A 17 -21.13 -37.88 6.07
N ALA A 18 -21.29 -39.14 6.51
CA ALA A 18 -20.65 -40.28 5.90
C ALA A 18 -21.47 -40.71 4.67
N GLU A 19 -21.23 -40.07 3.52
CA GLU A 19 -21.57 -40.67 2.23
C GLU A 19 -20.46 -40.43 1.20
N GLN A 20 -20.08 -41.56 0.60
CA GLN A 20 -19.05 -41.76 -0.40
C GLN A 20 -19.35 -40.98 -1.69
N SER A 21 -18.68 -39.85 -1.90
CA SER A 21 -18.79 -39.11 -3.15
C SER A 21 -17.61 -39.43 -4.06
N GLN A 22 -17.91 -40.21 -5.10
CA GLN A 22 -17.02 -40.51 -6.22
C GLN A 22 -16.45 -39.20 -6.79
N SER A 23 -15.13 -39.13 -6.95
CA SER A 23 -14.48 -37.99 -7.58
C SER A 23 -14.89 -37.90 -9.05
N ILE A 24 -15.90 -37.11 -9.36
CA ILE A 24 -16.14 -36.65 -10.73
C ILE A 24 -15.04 -35.63 -11.04
N SER A 25 -13.99 -36.08 -11.73
CA SER A 25 -13.04 -35.20 -12.41
C SER A 25 -13.81 -34.37 -13.43
N THR A 26 -14.28 -33.21 -13.01
CA THR A 26 -14.80 -32.20 -13.92
C THR A 26 -13.63 -31.28 -14.24
N ILE A 27 -12.85 -31.62 -15.27
CA ILE A 27 -11.92 -30.66 -15.88
C ILE A 27 -12.79 -29.47 -16.29
N PRO A 28 -12.62 -28.26 -15.71
CA PRO A 28 -13.37 -27.09 -16.16
C PRO A 28 -12.84 -26.76 -17.55
N ARG A 29 -13.56 -27.22 -18.57
CA ARG A 29 -13.32 -26.90 -19.96
C ARG A 29 -13.39 -25.37 -20.09
N GLY A 30 -12.24 -24.74 -20.23
CA GLY A 30 -12.09 -23.39 -20.77
C GLY A 30 -12.84 -22.26 -20.05
N ARG A 31 -12.85 -22.21 -18.71
CA ARG A 31 -13.10 -20.92 -18.05
C ARG A 31 -11.88 -20.04 -18.28
N LYS A 32 -11.94 -19.22 -19.33
CA LYS A 32 -11.02 -18.09 -19.49
C LYS A 32 -11.36 -17.14 -18.34
N ILE A 33 -10.59 -17.23 -17.24
CA ILE A 33 -10.67 -16.25 -16.17
C ILE A 33 -10.32 -14.93 -16.84
N GLU A 34 -11.29 -14.04 -16.98
CA GLU A 34 -11.00 -12.67 -17.40
C GLU A 34 -10.01 -12.11 -16.37
N THR A 35 -8.77 -11.93 -16.80
CA THR A 35 -7.78 -11.19 -16.03
C THR A 35 -8.22 -9.74 -16.08
N VAL A 36 -9.08 -9.35 -15.13
CA VAL A 36 -9.38 -7.94 -14.89
C VAL A 36 -8.07 -7.28 -14.49
N PRO A 37 -7.66 -6.17 -15.13
CA PRO A 37 -6.46 -5.44 -14.72
C PRO A 37 -6.54 -5.13 -13.22
N GLU A 38 -5.45 -5.39 -12.49
CA GLU A 38 -5.40 -5.08 -11.07
C GLU A 38 -5.53 -3.56 -10.89
N LYS A 39 -6.68 -3.12 -10.39
CA LYS A 39 -6.91 -1.70 -10.08
C LYS A 39 -5.99 -1.26 -8.94
N GLU A 40 -5.43 -0.07 -9.07
CA GLU A 40 -4.45 0.48 -8.13
C GLU A 40 -5.12 1.13 -6.91
N GLY A 41 -4.37 1.32 -5.82
CA GLY A 41 -4.81 2.19 -4.72
C GLY A 41 -4.36 3.63 -4.94
N LEU A 42 -5.10 4.58 -4.36
CA LEU A 42 -4.81 6.00 -4.42
C LEU A 42 -4.66 6.56 -3.00
N LEU A 43 -3.57 7.27 -2.73
CA LEU A 43 -3.47 8.14 -1.55
C LEU A 43 -4.13 9.49 -1.87
N VAL A 44 -4.84 10.10 -0.92
CA VAL A 44 -5.42 11.43 -1.10
C VAL A 44 -4.99 12.33 0.05
N PHE A 45 -4.29 13.42 -0.26
CA PHE A 45 -3.91 14.43 0.71
C PHE A 45 -4.93 15.57 0.75
N LEU A 46 -5.53 15.77 1.92
CA LEU A 46 -6.61 16.75 2.13
C LEU A 46 -6.11 18.12 2.63
N GLY A 47 -4.85 18.21 3.06
CA GLY A 47 -4.27 19.46 3.56
C GLY A 47 -4.22 20.54 2.48
N THR A 48 -4.53 21.77 2.87
CA THR A 48 -4.72 22.89 1.94
C THR A 48 -3.58 23.91 1.98
N LYS A 49 -2.81 23.96 3.08
CA LYS A 49 -1.74 24.96 3.28
C LYS A 49 -0.37 24.46 2.85
N SER A 50 0.07 23.34 3.43
CA SER A 50 1.38 22.75 3.21
C SER A 50 1.35 21.27 3.60
N VAL A 51 2.22 20.49 2.97
CA VAL A 51 2.52 19.11 3.35
C VAL A 51 3.29 19.06 4.67
N GLY A 52 4.08 20.08 5.03
CA GLY A 52 4.74 20.10 6.34
C GLY A 52 5.62 18.86 6.57
N GLU A 53 5.63 18.37 7.80
CA GLU A 53 6.32 17.15 8.22
C GLU A 53 5.61 15.87 7.76
N TYR A 54 4.43 15.97 7.12
CA TYR A 54 3.67 14.81 6.66
C TYR A 54 4.27 14.14 5.42
N ALA A 55 5.28 14.76 4.79
CA ALA A 55 5.94 14.19 3.61
C ALA A 55 6.47 12.78 3.87
N LEU A 56 7.19 12.58 4.98
CA LEU A 56 7.73 11.28 5.35
C LEU A 56 6.62 10.27 5.67
N ASN A 57 5.53 10.71 6.32
CA ASN A 57 4.39 9.83 6.60
C ASN A 57 3.71 9.35 5.31
N ILE A 58 3.52 10.24 4.33
CA ILE A 58 3.00 9.89 3.00
C ILE A 58 3.92 8.88 2.31
N LEU A 59 5.23 9.12 2.30
CA LEU A 59 6.21 8.19 1.72
C LEU A 59 6.22 6.85 2.48
N GLY A 60 6.06 6.88 3.80
CA GLY A 60 5.98 5.72 4.68
C GLY A 60 4.86 4.76 4.30
N GLN A 61 3.70 5.26 3.85
CA GLN A 61 2.60 4.42 3.37
C GLN A 61 2.99 3.53 2.19
N ASN A 62 4.02 3.92 1.43
CA ASN A 62 4.50 3.19 0.26
C ASN A 62 5.66 2.22 0.57
N VAL A 63 6.27 2.26 1.75
CA VAL A 63 7.42 1.42 2.11
C VAL A 63 7.09 -0.07 1.96
N SER A 64 5.95 -0.52 2.49
CA SER A 64 5.52 -1.93 2.36
C SER A 64 5.32 -2.37 0.91
N ARG A 65 4.87 -1.47 0.03
CA ARG A 65 4.71 -1.79 -1.40
C ARG A 65 6.05 -1.92 -2.08
N VAL A 66 6.95 -0.96 -1.84
CA VAL A 66 8.31 -0.97 -2.39
C VAL A 66 9.06 -2.24 -1.97
N THR A 67 9.01 -2.62 -0.69
CA THR A 67 9.70 -3.81 -0.18
C THR A 67 9.11 -5.12 -0.70
N THR A 68 7.83 -5.12 -1.09
CA THR A 68 7.16 -6.28 -1.71
C THR A 68 7.21 -6.26 -3.24
N GLY A 69 7.97 -5.33 -3.85
CA GLY A 69 8.11 -5.22 -5.30
C GLY A 69 6.87 -4.68 -6.02
N LYS A 70 5.88 -4.16 -5.28
CA LYS A 70 4.69 -3.53 -5.83
C LYS A 70 4.96 -2.07 -6.16
N LYS A 71 4.35 -1.58 -7.23
CA LYS A 71 4.36 -0.14 -7.57
C LYS A 71 3.79 0.68 -6.40
N PRO A 72 4.43 1.78 -5.98
CA PRO A 72 3.85 2.72 -5.03
C PRO A 72 2.45 3.18 -5.45
N TYR A 73 1.60 3.49 -4.47
CA TYR A 73 0.36 4.21 -4.72
C TYR A 73 0.67 5.59 -5.29
N ASP A 74 -0.14 6.03 -6.25
CA ASP A 74 -0.16 7.43 -6.64
C ASP A 74 -0.75 8.27 -5.48
N ILE A 75 -0.45 9.57 -5.46
CA ILE A 75 -1.04 10.51 -4.51
C ILE A 75 -1.75 11.66 -5.21
N LEU A 76 -3.02 11.85 -4.85
CA LEU A 76 -3.85 12.96 -5.27
C LEU A 76 -3.72 14.12 -4.28
N PHE A 77 -3.38 15.29 -4.80
CA PHE A 77 -3.45 16.56 -4.10
C PHE A 77 -4.65 17.36 -4.60
N LEU A 78 -5.39 18.00 -3.70
CA LEU A 78 -6.52 18.85 -4.09
C LEU A 78 -6.07 20.21 -4.66
N HIS A 79 -4.85 20.63 -4.35
CA HIS A 79 -4.31 21.93 -4.73
C HIS A 79 -2.90 21.80 -5.34
N GLU A 80 -2.61 22.60 -6.37
CA GLU A 80 -1.29 22.65 -7.01
C GLU A 80 -0.19 23.08 -6.02
N ALA A 81 -0.48 24.04 -5.14
CA ALA A 81 0.49 24.54 -4.16
C ALA A 81 1.00 23.43 -3.22
N THR A 82 0.09 22.60 -2.69
CA THR A 82 0.48 21.49 -1.80
C THR A 82 1.13 20.35 -2.55
N LYS A 83 0.74 20.11 -3.81
CA LYS A 83 1.47 19.19 -4.70
C LYS A 83 2.93 19.62 -4.90
N GLN A 84 3.16 20.90 -5.23
CA GLN A 84 4.50 21.44 -5.45
C GLN A 84 5.34 21.43 -4.18
N ASP A 85 4.75 21.76 -3.03
CA ASP A 85 5.39 21.65 -1.72
C ASP A 85 5.82 20.20 -1.45
N PHE A 86 4.95 19.21 -1.71
CA PHE A 86 5.31 17.79 -1.61
C PHE A 86 6.43 17.40 -2.58
N ASP A 87 6.32 17.79 -3.86
CA ASP A 87 7.30 17.45 -4.88
C ASP A 87 8.69 18.03 -4.57
N LYS A 88 8.75 19.19 -3.90
CA LYS A 88 10.00 19.75 -3.36
C LYS A 88 10.48 18.98 -2.14
N LYS A 89 9.64 18.73 -1.15
CA LYS A 89 10.04 18.03 0.09
C LYS A 89 10.49 16.60 -0.15
N LYS A 90 9.84 15.88 -1.07
CA LYS A 90 10.17 14.47 -1.31
C LYS A 90 11.61 14.28 -1.79
N THR A 91 12.24 15.29 -2.39
CA THR A 91 13.64 15.20 -2.83
C THR A 91 14.63 15.11 -1.66
N GLU A 92 14.26 15.61 -0.48
CA GLU A 92 15.08 15.50 0.74
C GLU A 92 15.23 14.03 1.19
N PHE A 93 14.31 13.16 0.76
CA PHE A 93 14.33 11.74 1.06
C PHE A 93 14.85 10.87 -0.10
N THR A 94 15.32 11.51 -1.17
CA THR A 94 15.99 10.82 -2.28
C THR A 94 17.49 10.91 -2.10
N PHE A 95 18.21 9.83 -2.39
CA PHE A 95 19.68 9.86 -2.42
C PHE A 95 20.22 9.30 -3.73
N PRO A 96 21.36 9.84 -4.24
CA PRO A 96 21.98 9.36 -5.47
C PRO A 96 22.34 7.87 -5.37
N GLY A 97 21.98 7.10 -6.40
CA GLY A 97 22.34 5.69 -6.48
C GLY A 97 21.42 4.74 -5.69
N ALA A 98 20.28 5.21 -5.16
CA ALA A 98 19.27 4.34 -4.57
C ALA A 98 18.89 3.21 -5.55
N ASN A 99 19.19 1.97 -5.18
CA ASN A 99 18.95 0.79 -5.98
C ASN A 99 18.00 -0.16 -5.24
N ARG A 100 17.10 -0.81 -5.98
CA ARG A 100 16.25 -1.89 -5.45
C ARG A 100 17.04 -3.02 -4.79
N SER A 101 18.28 -3.28 -5.19
CA SER A 101 19.15 -4.25 -4.52
C SER A 101 19.38 -3.93 -3.05
N TYR A 102 19.36 -2.64 -2.68
CA TYR A 102 19.53 -2.20 -1.28
C TYR A 102 18.34 -2.53 -0.39
N LEU A 103 17.17 -2.87 -0.96
CA LEU A 103 16.03 -3.39 -0.19
C LEU A 103 16.33 -4.73 0.49
N GLN A 104 17.33 -5.48 -0.01
CA GLN A 104 17.79 -6.76 0.55
C GLN A 104 19.05 -6.61 1.42
N SER A 105 19.44 -5.38 1.76
CA SER A 105 20.57 -5.12 2.63
C SER A 105 20.34 -5.71 4.03
N SER A 106 21.38 -6.30 4.62
CA SER A 106 21.36 -6.72 6.02
C SER A 106 21.44 -5.53 7.00
N ASN A 107 21.82 -4.34 6.50
CA ASN A 107 21.72 -3.09 7.26
C ASN A 107 20.32 -2.49 7.07
N THR A 108 19.55 -2.44 8.15
CA THR A 108 18.17 -1.96 8.18
C THR A 108 18.04 -0.50 7.79
N ASP A 109 19.01 0.34 8.14
CA ASP A 109 18.98 1.77 7.82
C ASP A 109 19.15 1.98 6.32
N VAL A 110 20.05 1.20 5.70
CA VAL A 110 20.24 1.19 4.24
C VAL A 110 18.97 0.71 3.53
N ALA A 111 18.34 -0.37 4.03
CA ALA A 111 17.12 -0.90 3.44
C ALA A 111 15.93 0.08 3.58
N ALA A 112 15.77 0.71 4.74
CA ALA A 112 14.73 1.70 5.01
C ALA A 112 14.92 2.95 4.15
N ALA A 113 16.14 3.49 4.10
CA ALA A 113 16.46 4.63 3.25
C ALA A 113 16.16 4.32 1.78
N ALA A 114 16.60 3.16 1.29
CA ALA A 114 16.33 2.74 -0.10
C ALA A 114 14.83 2.64 -0.37
N ALA A 115 14.04 2.07 0.55
CA ALA A 115 12.60 1.97 0.39
C ALA A 115 11.91 3.33 0.28
N ILE A 116 12.30 4.28 1.14
CA ILE A 116 11.76 5.65 1.12
C ILE A 116 12.20 6.38 -0.16
N SER A 117 13.47 6.28 -0.56
CA SER A 117 13.99 6.92 -1.77
C SER A 117 13.30 6.40 -3.03
N ILE A 118 13.05 5.09 -3.12
CA ILE A 118 12.31 4.49 -4.24
C ILE A 118 10.85 4.96 -4.21
N ALA A 119 10.20 4.99 -3.04
CA ALA A 119 8.85 5.53 -2.90
C ALA A 119 8.78 7.00 -3.39
N ALA A 120 9.72 7.84 -2.99
CA ALA A 120 9.78 9.25 -3.38
C ALA A 120 10.01 9.46 -4.89
N THR A 121 10.79 8.56 -5.51
CA THR A 121 11.12 8.63 -6.94
C THR A 121 9.99 8.11 -7.82
N GLU A 122 9.34 7.03 -7.41
CA GLU A 122 8.38 6.31 -8.27
C GLU A 122 6.92 6.67 -8.01
N MET A 123 6.60 7.23 -6.85
CA MET A 123 5.26 7.72 -6.58
C MET A 123 4.90 8.88 -7.49
N LYS A 124 3.80 8.74 -8.22
CA LYS A 124 3.25 9.83 -9.03
C LYS A 124 2.37 10.75 -8.18
N THR A 125 2.61 12.05 -8.30
CA THR A 125 1.73 13.09 -7.78
C THR A 125 0.73 13.50 -8.86
N ILE A 126 -0.56 13.58 -8.53
CA ILE A 126 -1.63 13.92 -9.47
C ILE A 126 -2.58 14.97 -8.89
N LEU A 127 -3.31 15.66 -9.77
CA LEU A 127 -4.39 16.59 -9.43
C LEU A 127 -5.74 16.01 -9.85
N PRO A 128 -6.88 16.60 -9.41
CA PRO A 128 -8.20 16.07 -9.76
C PRO A 128 -8.45 16.00 -11.27
N LYS A 129 -7.86 16.93 -12.04
CA LYS A 129 -7.92 16.93 -13.52
C LYS A 129 -7.20 15.76 -14.18
N ASP A 130 -6.24 15.16 -13.49
CA ASP A 130 -5.42 14.03 -13.98
C ASP A 130 -5.97 12.68 -13.49
N LEU A 131 -7.06 12.69 -12.71
CA LEU A 131 -7.64 11.50 -12.10
C LEU A 131 -8.45 10.71 -13.14
N THR A 132 -8.13 9.43 -13.29
CA THR A 132 -8.95 8.46 -14.04
C THR A 132 -9.61 7.51 -13.04
N PRO A 133 -10.88 7.72 -12.65
CA PRO A 133 -11.52 6.97 -11.56
C PRO A 133 -11.48 5.44 -11.75
N GLU A 134 -11.59 4.97 -12.99
CA GLU A 134 -11.59 3.55 -13.35
C GLU A 134 -10.29 2.82 -12.99
N LYS A 135 -9.17 3.56 -12.89
CA LYS A 135 -7.85 3.03 -12.55
C LYS A 135 -7.75 2.61 -11.09
N TYR A 136 -8.51 3.24 -10.19
CA TYR A 136 -8.33 3.08 -8.75
C TYR A 136 -9.48 2.27 -8.12
N ASN A 137 -9.17 1.33 -7.23
CA ASN A 137 -10.17 0.54 -6.48
C ASN A 137 -10.30 0.94 -5.01
N LYS A 138 -9.28 1.61 -4.46
CA LYS A 138 -9.18 1.93 -3.04
C LYS A 138 -8.62 3.32 -2.88
N ILE A 139 -9.17 4.04 -1.91
CA ILE A 139 -8.73 5.36 -1.50
C ILE A 139 -8.21 5.26 -0.07
N TYR A 140 -7.03 5.80 0.17
CA TYR A 140 -6.39 5.87 1.47
C TYR A 140 -6.14 7.33 1.84
N LEU A 141 -6.43 7.68 3.09
CA LEU A 141 -6.17 9.00 3.64
C LEU A 141 -4.95 8.88 4.57
N PRO A 142 -3.75 9.34 4.15
CA PRO A 142 -2.53 9.21 4.93
C PRO A 142 -2.49 10.13 6.16
N GLY A 143 -3.46 11.05 6.29
CA GLY A 143 -3.63 11.98 7.40
C GLY A 143 -4.62 13.09 7.04
N ASP A 144 -4.98 13.92 8.01
CA ASP A 144 -5.80 15.13 7.84
C ASP A 144 -5.01 16.30 7.25
N GLY A 145 -3.69 16.35 7.49
CA GLY A 145 -2.82 17.44 7.06
C GLY A 145 -3.06 18.73 7.86
N SER A 146 -2.19 19.74 7.73
CA SER A 146 -2.44 21.01 8.45
C SER A 146 -3.60 21.76 7.81
N VAL A 147 -4.70 21.89 8.55
CA VAL A 147 -5.87 22.73 8.21
C VAL A 147 -5.70 24.15 8.78
N ILE A 148 -4.80 24.33 9.75
CA ILE A 148 -4.62 25.55 10.55
C ILE A 148 -3.31 26.25 10.21
#